data_AF-A0AAU0HDT0-F1
#
_entry.id   AF-A0AAU0HDT0-F1
#
_cell.length_a   1.000
_cell.length_b   1.000
_cell.length_c   1.000
_cell.angle_alpha   90.00
_cell.angle_beta   90.00
_cell.angle_gamma   90.00
#
_symmetry.space_group_name_H-M   'P 1'
#
loop_
_entity.id
_entity.type
_entity.pdbx_description
1 polymer ?
#
loop_
_entity_poly.entity_id
_entity_poly.type
_entity_poly.pdbx_seq_one_letter_code
_entity_poly.pdbx_strand_id
1 'polypeptide(L)'
;MTYRRFIFAFDGLFLLNVGLACILHIVRFPDGTAFDAWRLYAAVLMMMGARLFVARLQRRRPLSNYDKGERTLFVASLLGALFVMTLALSFQVAGLRADVNALAADRVVGVVCGLFLMVIGNFTPKVATPKVGKGEAMCLASDTRRTRRRIGTTFFLAGLTVIALWLFAPGERSSSLTFAITLGATILGAIFSLNAGVRSRIGNAPRK
;
A
#
# COMPACT_ATOMS: atom_id res chain seq x y z
N MET A 1 -8.97 3.68 -17.11
CA MET A 1 -8.72 2.22 -17.17
C MET A 1 -10.08 1.52 -17.14
N THR A 2 -10.35 0.62 -18.10
CA THR A 2 -11.58 -0.19 -18.08
C THR A 2 -11.47 -1.29 -17.02
N TYR A 3 -12.61 -1.75 -16.49
CA TYR A 3 -12.66 -2.77 -15.43
C TYR A 3 -11.90 -4.05 -15.80
N ARG A 4 -12.10 -4.55 -17.03
CA ARG A 4 -11.36 -5.71 -17.55
C ARG A 4 -9.84 -5.52 -17.52
N ARG A 5 -9.35 -4.34 -17.89
CA ARG A 5 -7.90 -4.04 -17.87
C ARG A 5 -7.35 -4.06 -16.44
N PHE A 6 -8.11 -3.56 -15.47
CA PHE A 6 -7.70 -3.60 -14.07
C PHE A 6 -7.59 -5.03 -13.54
N ILE A 7 -8.62 -5.86 -13.75
CA ILE A 7 -8.59 -7.26 -13.31
C ILE A 7 -7.45 -8.02 -13.97
N PHE A 8 -7.26 -7.83 -15.28
CA PHE A 8 -6.17 -8.49 -15.99
C PHE A 8 -4.79 -8.09 -15.43
N ALA A 9 -4.57 -6.80 -15.16
CA ALA A 9 -3.33 -6.32 -14.54
C ALA A 9 -3.15 -6.85 -13.12
N PHE A 10 -4.21 -6.86 -12.31
CA PHE A 10 -4.19 -7.35 -10.94
C PHE A 10 -3.90 -8.85 -10.89
N ASP A 11 -4.65 -9.66 -11.64
CA ASP A 11 -4.51 -11.11 -11.68
C ASP A 11 -3.15 -11.51 -12.28
N GLY A 12 -2.66 -10.77 -13.31
CA GLY A 12 -1.33 -10.97 -13.87
C GLY A 12 -0.20 -10.72 -12.85
N LEU A 13 -0.24 -9.60 -12.13
CA LEU A 13 0.74 -9.32 -11.07
C LEU A 13 0.62 -10.30 -9.90
N PHE A 14 -0.59 -10.71 -9.54
CA PHE A 14 -0.83 -11.72 -8.52
C PHE A 14 -0.19 -13.05 -8.91
N LEU A 15 -0.45 -13.56 -10.11
CA LEU A 15 0.12 -14.81 -10.61
C LEU A 15 1.64 -14.73 -10.72
N LEU A 16 2.19 -13.59 -11.16
CA LEU A 16 3.63 -13.36 -11.20
C LEU A 16 4.25 -13.43 -9.80
N ASN A 17 3.62 -12.81 -8.81
CA ASN A 17 4.07 -12.86 -7.41
C ASN A 17 4.03 -14.29 -6.85
N VAL A 18 2.97 -15.05 -7.14
CA VAL A 18 2.87 -16.46 -6.74
C VAL A 18 3.97 -17.29 -7.43
N GLY A 19 4.20 -17.09 -8.72
CA GLY A 19 5.27 -17.76 -9.46
C GLY A 19 6.65 -17.48 -8.90
N LEU A 20 6.97 -16.21 -8.63
CA LEU A 20 8.24 -15.81 -8.00
C LEU A 20 8.38 -16.41 -6.60
N ALA A 21 7.31 -16.44 -5.82
CA ALA A 21 7.28 -17.07 -4.51
C ALA A 21 7.56 -18.58 -4.60
N CYS A 22 6.94 -19.29 -5.55
CA CYS A 22 7.20 -20.71 -5.79
C CYS A 22 8.65 -20.96 -6.21
N ILE A 23 9.20 -20.15 -7.12
CA ILE A 23 10.62 -20.25 -7.52
C ILE A 23 11.51 -20.07 -6.31
N LEU A 24 11.25 -19.05 -5.49
CA LEU A 24 12.04 -18.77 -4.30
C LEU A 24 11.98 -19.94 -3.30
N HIS A 25 10.81 -20.56 -3.14
CA HIS A 25 10.64 -21.74 -2.30
C HIS A 25 11.48 -22.93 -2.79
N ILE A 26 11.39 -23.26 -4.08
CA ILE A 26 12.10 -24.39 -4.69
C ILE A 26 13.62 -24.19 -4.61
N VAL A 27 14.10 -22.98 -4.90
CA VAL A 27 15.54 -22.69 -4.94
C VAL A 27 16.14 -22.59 -3.54
N ARG A 28 15.42 -21.99 -2.58
CA ARG A 28 15.96 -21.69 -1.24
C ARG A 28 15.82 -22.85 -0.26
N PHE A 29 14.88 -23.77 -0.48
CA PHE A 29 14.60 -24.88 0.44
C PHE A 29 14.56 -26.23 -0.29
N PRO A 30 15.66 -26.70 -0.90
CA PRO A 30 15.71 -28.02 -1.53
C PRO A 30 15.47 -29.15 -0.52
N ASP A 31 15.89 -28.95 0.74
CA ASP A 31 15.89 -30.01 1.77
C ASP A 31 14.67 -29.95 2.72
N GLY A 32 13.68 -29.09 2.43
CA GLY A 32 12.40 -29.09 3.16
C GLY A 32 12.45 -28.58 4.61
N THR A 33 13.46 -27.80 5.01
CA THR A 33 13.49 -27.19 6.36
C THR A 33 12.30 -26.25 6.56
N ALA A 34 11.28 -26.73 7.26
CA ALA A 34 9.96 -26.11 7.40
C ALA A 34 9.95 -24.74 8.10
N PHE A 35 11.03 -24.39 8.82
CA PHE A 35 11.03 -23.25 9.74
C PHE A 35 11.08 -21.87 9.06
N ASP A 36 11.48 -21.78 7.79
CA ASP A 36 11.46 -20.50 7.04
C ASP A 36 10.44 -20.48 5.89
N ALA A 37 9.96 -21.64 5.44
CA ALA A 37 8.97 -21.74 4.36
C ALA A 37 7.61 -21.11 4.74
N TRP A 38 7.26 -21.08 6.03
CA TRP A 38 6.00 -20.49 6.50
C TRP A 38 5.86 -19.00 6.15
N ARG A 39 6.97 -18.23 6.07
CA ARG A 39 6.91 -16.80 5.68
C ARG A 39 6.41 -16.64 4.25
N LEU A 40 6.88 -17.53 3.38
CA LEU A 40 6.48 -17.62 1.99
C LEU A 40 5.00 -18.01 1.86
N TYR A 41 4.57 -19.04 2.60
CA TYR A 41 3.16 -19.43 2.64
C TYR A 41 2.25 -18.34 3.22
N ALA A 42 2.68 -17.66 4.28
CA ALA A 42 1.95 -16.54 4.87
C ALA A 42 1.79 -15.39 3.87
N ALA A 43 2.83 -15.08 3.09
CA ALA A 43 2.75 -14.08 2.03
C ALA A 43 1.74 -14.48 0.94
N VAL A 44 1.76 -15.74 0.47
CA VAL A 44 0.81 -16.25 -0.53
C VAL A 44 -0.63 -16.23 0.01
N LEU A 45 -0.84 -16.65 1.26
CA LEU A 45 -2.15 -16.60 1.92
C LEU A 45 -2.66 -15.16 2.08
N MET A 46 -1.79 -14.23 2.44
CA MET A 46 -2.13 -12.80 2.49
C MET A 46 -2.54 -12.27 1.11
N MET A 47 -1.84 -12.65 0.04
CA MET A 47 -2.24 -12.27 -1.33
C MET A 47 -3.60 -12.86 -1.70
N MET A 48 -3.86 -14.15 -1.40
CA MET A 48 -5.18 -14.76 -1.62
C MET A 48 -6.26 -14.04 -0.82
N GLY A 49 -5.99 -13.71 0.44
CA GLY A 49 -6.87 -12.91 1.28
C GLY A 49 -7.17 -11.54 0.67
N ALA A 50 -6.15 -10.85 0.14
CA ALA A 50 -6.32 -9.59 -0.58
C ALA A 50 -7.20 -9.76 -1.82
N ARG A 51 -7.00 -10.83 -2.62
CA ARG A 51 -7.85 -11.13 -3.79
C ARG A 51 -9.31 -11.35 -3.39
N LEU A 52 -9.55 -12.14 -2.34
CA LEU A 52 -10.88 -12.42 -1.81
C LEU A 52 -11.53 -11.15 -1.25
N PHE A 53 -10.76 -10.33 -0.55
CA PHE A 53 -11.21 -9.04 -0.03
C PHE A 53 -11.63 -8.10 -1.17
N VAL A 54 -10.81 -7.97 -2.22
CA VAL A 54 -11.13 -7.19 -3.42
C VAL A 54 -12.39 -7.73 -4.10
N ALA A 55 -12.51 -9.06 -4.27
CA ALA A 55 -13.70 -9.69 -4.84
C ALA A 55 -14.96 -9.41 -3.99
N ARG A 56 -14.85 -9.46 -2.66
CA ARG A 56 -15.95 -9.18 -1.73
C ARG A 56 -16.36 -7.72 -1.74
N LEU A 57 -15.39 -6.80 -1.76
CA LEU A 57 -15.61 -5.36 -1.93
C LEU A 57 -16.37 -5.09 -3.24
N GLN A 58 -15.93 -5.70 -4.34
CA GLN A 58 -16.55 -5.56 -5.65
C GLN A 58 -18.00 -6.06 -5.67
N ARG A 59 -18.31 -7.17 -4.98
CA ARG A 59 -19.68 -7.67 -4.84
C ARG A 59 -20.58 -6.71 -4.05
N ARG A 60 -20.05 -6.06 -3.02
CA ARG A 60 -20.81 -5.12 -2.18
C ARG A 60 -21.01 -3.77 -2.85
N ARG A 61 -19.99 -3.27 -3.55
CA ARG A 61 -20.04 -1.98 -4.23
C ARG A 61 -19.19 -2.07 -5.50
N PRO A 62 -19.80 -2.22 -6.69
CA PRO A 62 -19.03 -2.35 -7.92
C PRO A 62 -18.25 -1.05 -8.19
N LEU A 63 -17.07 -1.19 -8.81
CA LEU A 63 -16.15 -0.08 -9.14
C LEU A 63 -16.79 1.01 -10.02
N SER A 64 -17.91 0.69 -10.69
CA SER A 64 -18.72 1.66 -11.44
C SER A 64 -19.38 2.72 -10.55
N ASN A 65 -19.64 2.39 -9.28
CA ASN A 65 -20.39 3.23 -8.34
C ASN A 65 -19.48 4.18 -7.55
N TYR A 66 -18.16 4.10 -7.76
CA TYR A 66 -17.18 5.01 -7.16
C TYR A 66 -16.94 6.20 -8.06
N ASP A 67 -16.65 7.36 -7.45
CA ASP A 67 -16.20 8.52 -8.21
C ASP A 67 -14.89 8.20 -8.95
N LYS A 68 -14.66 8.88 -10.08
CA LYS A 68 -13.48 8.65 -10.94
C LYS A 68 -12.17 8.80 -10.15
N GLY A 69 -12.11 9.74 -9.20
CA GLY A 69 -10.97 9.93 -8.32
C GLY A 69 -10.76 8.76 -7.35
N GLU A 70 -11.81 8.36 -6.64
CA GLU A 70 -11.78 7.24 -5.69
C GLU A 70 -11.37 5.93 -6.36
N ARG A 71 -11.95 5.66 -7.54
CA ARG A 71 -11.61 4.48 -8.34
C ARG A 71 -10.14 4.46 -8.75
N THR A 72 -9.62 5.58 -9.25
CA THR A 72 -8.21 5.67 -9.65
C THR A 72 -7.29 5.43 -8.45
N LEU A 73 -7.62 6.01 -7.29
CA LEU A 73 -6.79 5.85 -6.09
C LEU A 73 -6.80 4.40 -5.58
N PHE A 74 -7.97 3.77 -5.55
CA PHE A 74 -8.11 2.36 -5.17
C PHE A 74 -7.31 1.44 -6.11
N VAL A 75 -7.41 1.66 -7.42
CA VAL A 75 -6.68 0.87 -8.42
C VAL A 75 -5.17 1.10 -8.31
N ALA A 76 -4.74 2.36 -8.17
CA ALA A 76 -3.33 2.71 -8.10
C ALA A 76 -2.67 2.19 -6.82
N SER A 77 -3.34 2.27 -5.67
CA SER A 77 -2.79 1.75 -4.41
C SER A 77 -2.66 0.23 -4.44
N LEU A 78 -3.66 -0.46 -4.98
CA LEU A 78 -3.67 -1.91 -5.06
C LEU A 78 -2.63 -2.46 -6.06
N LEU A 79 -2.59 -1.91 -7.27
CA LEU A 79 -1.58 -2.29 -8.27
C LEU A 79 -0.17 -1.90 -7.82
N GLY A 80 -0.02 -0.73 -7.18
CA GLY A 80 1.26 -0.30 -6.64
C GLY A 80 1.78 -1.22 -5.54
N ALA A 81 0.91 -1.66 -4.62
CA ALA A 81 1.28 -2.62 -3.59
C ALA A 81 1.74 -3.97 -4.19
N LEU A 82 1.00 -4.48 -5.17
CA LEU A 82 1.39 -5.70 -5.89
C LEU A 82 2.73 -5.53 -6.62
N PHE A 83 2.95 -4.38 -7.25
CA PHE A 83 4.18 -4.08 -7.98
C PHE A 83 5.40 -4.01 -7.06
N VAL A 84 5.28 -3.33 -5.91
CA VAL A 84 6.36 -3.30 -4.90
C VAL A 84 6.66 -4.71 -4.39
N MET A 85 5.63 -5.53 -4.19
CA MET A 85 5.81 -6.92 -3.79
C MET A 85 6.52 -7.75 -4.88
N THR A 86 6.19 -7.51 -6.15
CA THR A 86 6.89 -8.13 -7.29
C THR A 86 8.35 -7.74 -7.32
N LEU A 87 8.67 -6.45 -7.17
CA LEU A 87 10.05 -6.00 -7.11
C LEU A 87 10.80 -6.66 -5.95
N ALA A 88 10.23 -6.69 -4.75
CA ALA A 88 10.86 -7.31 -3.59
C ALA A 88 11.17 -8.80 -3.84
N LEU A 89 10.21 -9.56 -4.38
CA LEU A 89 10.42 -10.97 -4.72
C LEU A 89 11.42 -11.17 -5.84
N SER A 90 11.38 -10.34 -6.89
CA SER A 90 12.35 -10.38 -7.99
C SER A 90 13.78 -10.14 -7.52
N PHE A 91 14.00 -9.20 -6.60
CA PHE A 91 15.33 -8.95 -6.02
C PHE A 91 15.82 -10.12 -5.19
N GLN A 92 14.95 -10.77 -4.41
CA GLN A 92 15.35 -11.97 -3.68
C GLN A 92 15.69 -13.13 -4.62
N VAL A 93 14.92 -13.33 -5.70
CA VAL A 93 15.24 -14.34 -6.72
C VAL A 93 16.57 -14.01 -7.43
N ALA A 94 16.82 -12.73 -7.73
CA ALA A 94 18.07 -12.29 -8.35
C ALA A 94 19.28 -12.53 -7.43
N GLY A 95 19.14 -12.25 -6.13
CA GLY A 95 20.18 -12.52 -5.13
C GLY A 95 20.48 -14.01 -4.91
N LEU A 96 19.60 -14.91 -5.33
CA LEU A 96 19.87 -16.36 -5.30
C LEU A 96 20.73 -16.85 -6.48
N ARG A 97 20.79 -16.09 -7.59
CA ARG A 97 21.45 -16.53 -8.84
C ARG A 97 22.64 -15.70 -9.26
N ALA A 98 22.75 -14.47 -8.77
CA ALA A 98 23.87 -13.60 -9.03
C ALA A 98 24.62 -13.37 -7.72
N ASP A 99 25.93 -13.13 -7.77
CA ASP A 99 26.78 -12.62 -6.66
C ASP A 99 26.37 -11.19 -6.24
N VAL A 100 25.07 -10.88 -6.32
CA VAL A 100 24.48 -9.64 -5.86
C VAL A 100 24.46 -9.71 -4.36
N ASN A 101 25.24 -8.82 -3.75
CA ASN A 101 25.26 -8.63 -2.32
C ASN A 101 23.83 -8.45 -1.79
N ALA A 102 23.33 -9.44 -1.03
CA ALA A 102 21.98 -9.47 -0.50
C ALA A 102 21.64 -8.20 0.30
N LEU A 103 22.63 -7.64 1.00
CA LEU A 103 22.49 -6.39 1.74
C LEU A 103 22.17 -5.20 0.82
N ALA A 104 22.81 -5.15 -0.36
CA ALA A 104 22.57 -4.09 -1.33
C ALA A 104 21.17 -4.21 -1.95
N ALA A 105 20.73 -5.44 -2.25
CA ALA A 105 19.38 -5.71 -2.75
C ALA A 105 18.30 -5.28 -1.74
N ASP A 106 18.46 -5.66 -0.47
CA ASP A 106 17.52 -5.29 0.60
C ASP A 106 17.45 -3.76 0.79
N ARG A 107 18.59 -3.06 0.71
CA ARG A 107 18.62 -1.59 0.75
C ARG A 107 17.87 -0.95 -0.40
N VAL A 108 18.05 -1.46 -1.62
CA VAL A 108 17.33 -0.95 -2.80
C VAL A 108 15.83 -1.15 -2.62
N VAL A 109 15.39 -2.34 -2.19
CA VAL A 109 13.97 -2.62 -1.92
C VAL A 109 13.42 -1.68 -0.85
N GLY A 110 14.15 -1.46 0.24
CA GLY A 110 13.76 -0.55 1.32
C GLY A 110 13.61 0.90 0.85
N VAL A 111 14.55 1.40 0.05
CA VAL A 111 14.47 2.74 -0.55
C VAL A 111 13.28 2.86 -1.49
N VAL A 112 13.04 1.85 -2.34
CA VAL A 112 11.88 1.82 -3.24
C VAL A 112 10.56 1.82 -2.46
N CYS A 113 10.47 1.05 -1.38
CA CYS A 113 9.31 1.06 -0.48
C CYS A 113 9.08 2.45 0.14
N GLY A 114 10.13 3.12 0.59
CA GLY A 114 10.05 4.47 1.13
C GLY A 114 9.61 5.50 0.08
N LEU A 115 10.14 5.43 -1.14
CA LEU A 115 9.70 6.26 -2.27
C LEU A 115 8.22 6.02 -2.60
N PHE A 116 7.78 4.78 -2.57
CA PHE A 116 6.38 4.42 -2.80
C PHE A 116 5.45 5.03 -1.75
N LEU A 117 5.84 4.99 -0.46
CA LEU A 117 5.10 5.67 0.61
C LEU A 117 5.05 7.20 0.40
N MET A 118 6.17 7.82 0.00
CA MET A 118 6.21 9.25 -0.33
C MET A 118 5.28 9.62 -1.46
N VAL A 119 5.27 8.83 -2.53
CA VAL A 119 4.38 9.00 -3.68
C VAL A 119 2.93 8.90 -3.21
N ILE A 120 2.55 7.84 -2.49
CA ILE A 120 1.19 7.70 -1.93
C ILE A 120 0.81 8.91 -1.08
N GLY A 121 1.70 9.34 -0.18
CA GLY A 121 1.48 10.50 0.68
C GLY A 121 1.21 11.79 -0.11
N ASN A 122 1.96 12.02 -1.19
CA ASN A 122 1.80 13.21 -2.03
C ASN A 122 0.55 13.15 -2.93
N PHE A 123 0.14 11.96 -3.38
CA PHE A 123 -1.04 11.77 -4.23
C PHE A 123 -2.36 11.79 -3.43
N THR A 124 -2.36 11.30 -2.19
CA THR A 124 -3.55 11.21 -1.32
C THR A 124 -4.35 12.52 -1.23
N PRO A 125 -3.74 13.71 -0.95
CA PRO A 125 -4.50 14.95 -0.85
C PRO A 125 -4.99 15.50 -2.20
N LYS A 126 -4.40 15.08 -3.32
CA LYS A 126 -4.69 15.60 -4.67
C LYS A 126 -5.87 14.91 -5.34
N VAL A 127 -6.06 13.61 -5.10
CA VAL A 127 -7.05 12.80 -5.82
C VAL A 127 -8.45 12.88 -5.21
N ALA A 128 -8.55 13.21 -3.92
CA ALA A 128 -9.79 13.07 -3.19
C ALA A 128 -10.68 14.33 -3.17
N THR A 129 -10.21 15.50 -3.61
CA THR A 129 -11.04 16.74 -3.59
C THR A 129 -12.27 16.60 -4.48
N PRO A 130 -13.50 16.50 -3.91
CA PRO A 130 -14.70 16.50 -4.73
C PRO A 130 -14.83 17.87 -5.41
N LYS A 131 -15.21 17.87 -6.70
CA LYS A 131 -15.60 19.08 -7.41
C LYS A 131 -16.97 19.51 -6.90
N VAL A 132 -17.04 20.10 -5.71
CA VAL A 132 -18.33 20.53 -5.17
C VAL A 132 -18.77 21.81 -5.89
N GLY A 133 -20.00 21.80 -6.39
CA GLY A 133 -20.63 22.92 -7.07
C GLY A 133 -20.61 24.19 -6.21
N LYS A 134 -20.42 25.32 -6.88
CA LYS A 134 -20.38 26.67 -6.30
C LYS A 134 -21.66 26.91 -5.47
N GLY A 135 -21.56 27.08 -4.16
CA GLY A 135 -22.71 27.41 -3.33
C GLY A 135 -22.52 27.08 -1.85
N GLU A 136 -22.81 25.85 -1.44
CA GLU A 136 -23.09 25.56 -0.02
C GLU A 136 -22.05 24.65 0.67
N ALA A 137 -21.10 24.08 -0.07
CA ALA A 137 -20.18 23.07 0.46
C ALA A 137 -18.77 23.58 0.84
N MET A 138 -18.49 24.88 0.73
CA MET A 138 -17.13 25.41 0.91
C MET A 138 -16.57 25.18 2.33
N CYS A 139 -17.41 25.24 3.37
CA CYS A 139 -16.97 25.06 4.75
C CYS A 139 -16.65 23.58 5.07
N LEU A 140 -17.50 22.63 4.67
CA LEU A 140 -17.30 21.17 4.84
C LEU A 140 -16.14 20.63 3.99
N ALA A 141 -15.87 21.25 2.83
CA ALA A 141 -14.73 20.93 1.99
C ALA A 141 -13.38 21.32 2.63
N SER A 142 -13.34 22.29 3.55
CA SER A 142 -12.10 22.75 4.16
C SER A 142 -11.52 21.74 5.17
N ASP A 143 -12.36 21.18 6.06
CA ASP A 143 -11.94 20.26 7.11
C ASP A 143 -11.55 18.89 6.54
N THR A 144 -12.31 18.39 5.57
CA THR A 144 -11.97 17.15 4.85
C THR A 144 -10.65 17.28 4.09
N ARG A 145 -10.39 18.43 3.46
CA ARG A 145 -9.11 18.73 2.78
C ARG A 145 -7.95 18.81 3.78
N ARG A 146 -8.16 19.40 4.96
CA ARG A 146 -7.13 19.48 6.02
C ARG A 146 -6.75 18.09 6.53
N THR A 147 -7.73 17.24 6.81
CA THR A 147 -7.48 15.85 7.25
C THR A 147 -6.71 15.05 6.20
N ARG A 148 -7.10 15.15 4.92
CA ARG A 148 -6.41 14.45 3.82
C ARG A 148 -4.98 14.92 3.62
N ARG A 149 -4.72 16.22 3.77
CA ARG A 149 -3.35 16.76 3.78
C ARG A 149 -2.55 16.19 4.93
N ARG A 150 -3.12 16.11 6.14
CA ARG A 150 -2.44 15.48 7.30
C ARG A 150 -2.08 14.03 7.03
N ILE A 151 -3.03 13.22 6.55
CA ILE A 151 -2.78 11.82 6.17
C ILE A 151 -1.65 11.75 5.14
N GLY A 152 -1.74 12.56 4.07
CA GLY A 152 -0.72 12.62 3.04
C GLY A 152 0.66 12.96 3.57
N THR A 153 0.75 13.98 4.44
CA THR A 153 2.00 14.38 5.10
C THR A 153 2.54 13.27 6.01
N THR A 154 1.68 12.56 6.75
CA THR A 154 2.10 11.42 7.59
C THR A 154 2.74 10.32 6.74
N PHE A 155 2.12 9.93 5.63
CA PHE A 155 2.69 8.93 4.72
C PHE A 155 3.97 9.41 4.03
N PHE A 156 4.03 10.70 3.68
CA PHE A 156 5.23 11.29 3.11
C PHE A 156 6.41 11.26 4.09
N LEU A 157 6.20 11.70 5.33
CA LEU A 157 7.22 11.66 6.37
C LEU A 157 7.62 10.21 6.69
N ALA A 158 6.66 9.29 6.79
CA ALA A 158 6.94 7.87 6.99
C ALA A 158 7.84 7.31 5.88
N GLY A 159 7.54 7.61 4.61
CA GLY A 159 8.37 7.20 3.48
C GLY A 159 9.79 7.78 3.55
N LEU A 160 9.93 9.05 3.89
CA LEU A 160 11.23 9.70 4.05
C LEU A 160 12.04 9.07 5.19
N THR A 161 11.40 8.76 6.32
CA THR A 161 12.02 8.05 7.44
C THR A 161 12.45 6.63 7.05
N VAL A 162 11.64 5.92 6.27
CA VAL A 162 12.00 4.58 5.75
C VAL A 162 13.21 4.67 4.83
N ILE A 163 13.28 5.66 3.93
CA ILE A 163 14.47 5.86 3.07
C ILE A 163 15.71 6.12 3.93
N ALA A 164 15.63 7.07 4.88
CA ALA A 164 16.75 7.39 5.75
C ALA A 164 17.20 6.16 6.57
N LEU A 165 16.25 5.39 7.10
CA LEU A 165 16.52 4.16 7.82
C LEU A 165 17.31 3.18 6.95
N TRP A 166 16.90 2.91 5.72
CA TRP A 166 17.60 1.97 4.84
C TRP A 166 18.95 2.47 4.32
N LEU A 167 19.15 3.78 4.25
CA LEU A 167 20.43 4.37 3.86
C LEU A 167 21.47 4.36 4.99
N PHE A 168 21.03 4.58 6.23
CA PHE A 168 21.94 4.83 7.36
C PHE A 168 21.97 3.73 8.43
N ALA A 169 20.92 2.91 8.54
CA ALA A 169 20.83 1.89 9.59
C ALA A 169 21.38 0.52 9.15
N PRO A 170 21.76 -0.34 10.12
CA PRO A 170 22.12 -1.72 9.85
C PRO A 170 20.92 -2.49 9.26
N GLY A 171 21.17 -3.34 8.26
CA GLY A 171 20.12 -4.06 7.52
C GLY A 171 19.22 -4.90 8.43
N GLU A 172 19.78 -5.55 9.44
CA GLU A 172 19.08 -6.46 10.36
C GLU A 172 17.92 -5.79 11.12
N ARG A 173 18.07 -4.51 11.50
CA ARG A 173 17.03 -3.76 12.24
C ARG A 173 16.10 -2.98 11.31
N SER A 174 16.52 -2.74 10.07
CA SER A 174 15.81 -1.89 9.12
C SER A 174 14.45 -2.47 8.73
N SER A 175 14.35 -3.79 8.56
CA SER A 175 13.08 -4.45 8.22
C SER A 175 12.01 -4.30 9.31
N SER A 176 12.36 -4.60 10.56
CA SER A 176 11.42 -4.50 11.70
C SER A 176 10.97 -3.05 11.95
N LEU A 177 11.91 -2.09 11.85
CA LEU A 177 11.61 -0.68 12.01
C LEU A 177 10.76 -0.14 10.85
N THR A 178 11.00 -0.58 9.61
CA THR A 178 10.18 -0.24 8.45
C THR A 178 8.73 -0.67 8.66
N PHE A 179 8.53 -1.89 9.17
CA PHE A 179 7.19 -2.39 9.50
C PHE A 179 6.52 -1.52 10.57
N ALA A 180 7.23 -1.22 11.67
CA ALA A 180 6.70 -0.39 12.75
C ALA A 180 6.33 1.03 12.28
N ILE A 181 7.18 1.67 11.48
CA ILE A 181 6.92 3.00 10.91
C ILE A 181 5.70 2.97 9.98
N THR A 182 5.63 1.98 9.09
CA THR A 182 4.53 1.86 8.13
C THR A 182 3.20 1.58 8.83
N LEU A 183 3.21 0.70 9.84
CA LEU A 183 2.05 0.40 10.67
C LEU A 183 1.59 1.64 11.46
N GLY A 184 2.53 2.34 12.10
CA GLY A 184 2.24 3.57 12.84
C GLY A 184 1.64 4.66 11.96
N ALA A 185 2.18 4.86 10.76
CA ALA A 185 1.64 5.80 9.78
C ALA A 185 0.21 5.42 9.35
N THR A 186 -0.05 4.12 9.17
CA THR A 186 -1.36 3.59 8.80
C THR A 186 -2.38 3.80 9.92
N ILE A 187 -2.01 3.50 11.17
CA ILE A 187 -2.87 3.72 12.35
C ILE A 187 -3.19 5.20 12.52
N LEU A 188 -2.20 6.09 12.43
CA LEU A 188 -2.40 7.54 12.50
C LEU A 188 -3.33 8.03 11.38
N GLY A 189 -3.14 7.53 10.16
CA GLY A 189 -4.01 7.84 9.03
C GLY A 189 -5.47 7.40 9.26
N ALA A 190 -5.66 6.22 9.85
CA ALA A 190 -6.97 5.71 10.22
C ALA A 190 -7.64 6.57 11.32
N ILE A 191 -6.90 6.95 12.35
CA ILE A 191 -7.39 7.82 13.44
C ILE A 191 -7.82 9.17 12.87
N PHE A 192 -7.01 9.78 12.01
CA PHE A 192 -7.39 11.03 11.35
C PHE A 192 -8.67 10.89 10.50
N SER A 193 -8.82 9.76 9.81
CA SER A 193 -10.00 9.47 9.01
C SER A 193 -11.27 9.30 9.87
N LEU A 194 -11.17 8.58 10.98
CA LEU A 194 -12.28 8.38 11.93
C LEU A 194 -12.71 9.70 12.58
N ASN A 195 -11.75 10.50 13.05
CA ASN A 195 -12.01 11.80 13.68
C ASN A 195 -12.71 12.78 12.72
N ALA A 196 -12.35 12.76 11.44
CA ALA A 196 -13.03 13.58 10.44
C ALA A 196 -14.48 13.12 10.20
N GLY A 197 -14.73 11.80 10.17
CA GLY A 197 -16.08 11.24 10.01
C GLY A 197 -17.00 11.50 11.21
N VAL A 198 -16.45 11.59 12.43
CA VAL A 198 -17.23 11.96 13.63
C VAL A 198 -17.63 13.43 13.57
N ARG A 199 -16.69 14.34 13.25
CA ARG A 199 -16.99 15.79 13.15
C ARG A 199 -18.06 16.10 12.10
N SER A 200 -18.04 15.43 10.96
CA SER A 200 -19.04 15.66 9.91
C SER A 200 -20.45 15.25 10.33
N ARG A 201 -20.61 14.27 11.24
CA ARG A 201 -21.93 13.88 11.76
C ARG A 201 -22.46 14.89 12.77
N ILE A 202 -21.60 15.41 13.65
CA ILE A 202 -21.99 16.40 14.67
C ILE A 202 -22.40 17.73 14.03
N GLY A 203 -21.70 18.16 12.98
CA GLY A 203 -22.00 19.41 12.28
C GLY A 203 -23.34 19.42 11.53
N ASN A 204 -23.92 18.25 11.24
CA ASN A 204 -25.21 18.11 10.54
C ASN A 204 -26.40 17.88 11.50
N ALA A 205 -26.19 17.92 12.82
CA ALA A 205 -27.31 17.85 13.75
C ALA A 205 -28.18 19.12 13.59
N PRO A 206 -29.50 19.00 13.36
CA PRO A 206 -30.37 20.16 13.20
C PRO A 206 -30.35 20.97 14.50
N ARG A 207 -30.00 22.26 14.40
CA ARG A 207 -30.16 23.19 15.52
C ARG A 207 -31.66 23.38 15.74
N LYS A 208 -32.15 22.87 16.87
CA LYS A 208 -33.50 23.16 17.36
C LYS A 208 -33.54 24.57 17.95
#